data_AF-A0AAX2KA22-F1
#
_entry.id   AF-A0AAX2KA22-F1
#
_cell.length_a   1.000
_cell.length_b   1.000
_cell.length_c   1.000
_cell.angle_alpha   90.00
_cell.angle_beta   90.00
_cell.angle_gamma   90.00
#
_symmetry.space_group_name_H-M   'P 1'
#
loop_
_entity.id
_entity.type
_entity.pdbx_description
1 polymer ?
#
loop_
_entity_poly.entity_id
_entity_poly.type
_entity_poly.pdbx_seq_one_letter_code
_entity_poly.pdbx_strand_id
1 'polypeptide(L)'
;MRGKKRDQWDETPPVQRVTQSIDARLIQLTEKQNKTGGDFKEIDLLTRQLKKLHDGQPDVMAAGKKGRAKKLKNHFTPEQIAALREKIISRLEWHQRGWFDSLTLCREAGIRNRMILKSRQIGATWYFAQESSADGAA
;
A
#
# COMPACT_ATOMS: atom_id res chain seq x y z
N MET A 1 -24.42 -36.66 44.01
CA MET A 1 -22.98 -36.34 43.85
C MET A 1 -22.82 -35.37 42.69
N ARG A 2 -22.03 -34.32 42.91
CA ARG A 2 -21.79 -33.17 42.03
C ARG A 2 -20.52 -33.44 41.22
N GLY A 3 -20.66 -34.02 40.03
CA GLY A 3 -19.60 -34.17 39.03
C GLY A 3 -19.72 -33.05 37.99
N LYS A 4 -18.85 -32.05 38.10
CA LYS A 4 -18.80 -30.85 37.26
C LYS A 4 -18.72 -31.20 35.77
N LYS A 5 -19.50 -30.49 34.94
CA LYS A 5 -19.24 -30.26 33.50
C LYS A 5 -17.90 -29.52 33.36
N ARG A 6 -16.81 -30.23 33.52
CA ARG A 6 -15.43 -29.78 33.35
C ARG A 6 -14.93 -30.68 32.22
N ASP A 7 -14.53 -30.06 31.10
CA ASP A 7 -13.87 -30.68 29.92
C ASP A 7 -14.58 -30.45 28.57
N GLN A 8 -15.20 -29.27 28.35
CA GLN A 8 -15.37 -28.73 26.99
C GLN A 8 -14.30 -27.69 26.61
N TRP A 9 -13.22 -27.60 27.41
CA TRP A 9 -12.12 -26.67 27.13
C TRP A 9 -11.27 -27.11 25.94
N ASP A 10 -11.23 -28.42 25.64
CA ASP A 10 -10.38 -28.97 24.58
C ASP A 10 -10.95 -28.80 23.17
N GLU A 11 -12.25 -28.57 23.01
CA GLU A 11 -12.90 -28.37 21.71
C GLU A 11 -12.89 -26.91 21.24
N THR A 12 -12.54 -25.96 22.11
CA THR A 12 -12.53 -24.55 21.72
C THR A 12 -11.31 -24.27 20.83
N PRO A 13 -11.46 -23.70 19.62
CA PRO A 13 -10.34 -23.30 18.79
C PRO A 13 -9.38 -22.36 19.56
N PRO A 14 -8.05 -22.46 19.37
CA PRO A 14 -7.07 -21.65 20.11
C PRO A 14 -7.37 -20.15 20.07
N VAL A 15 -7.85 -19.63 18.93
CA VAL A 15 -8.23 -18.22 18.77
C VAL A 15 -9.35 -17.82 19.74
N GLN A 16 -10.37 -18.66 19.90
CA GLN A 16 -11.50 -18.37 20.77
C GLN A 16 -11.12 -18.43 22.26
N ARG A 17 -10.19 -19.31 22.65
CA ARG A 17 -9.63 -19.32 24.02
C ARG A 17 -8.85 -18.03 24.32
N VAL A 18 -8.04 -17.58 23.36
CA VAL A 18 -7.28 -16.33 23.48
C VAL A 18 -8.23 -15.14 23.59
N THR A 19 -9.26 -15.07 22.75
CA THR A 19 -10.30 -14.02 22.84
C THR A 19 -10.98 -13.99 24.21
N GLN A 20 -11.44 -15.13 24.72
CA GLN A 20 -12.07 -15.20 26.05
C GLN A 20 -11.13 -14.75 27.18
N SER A 21 -9.83 -15.08 27.09
CA SER A 21 -8.85 -14.64 28.07
C SER A 21 -8.61 -13.12 28.03
N ILE A 22 -8.64 -12.53 26.83
CA ILE A 22 -8.52 -11.07 26.62
C ILE A 22 -9.75 -10.37 27.18
N ASP A 23 -10.95 -10.88 26.91
CA ASP A 23 -12.21 -10.30 27.41
C ASP A 23 -12.27 -10.33 28.94
N ALA A 24 -11.91 -11.45 29.57
CA ALA A 24 -11.87 -11.57 31.02
C ALA A 24 -10.89 -10.55 31.65
N ARG A 25 -9.74 -10.33 31.01
CA ARG A 25 -8.75 -9.35 31.47
C ARG A 25 -9.22 -7.92 31.29
N LEU A 26 -9.90 -7.61 30.19
CA LEU A 26 -10.51 -6.30 29.96
C LEU A 26 -11.55 -5.98 31.03
N ILE A 27 -12.43 -6.92 31.38
CA ILE A 27 -13.44 -6.74 32.44
C ILE A 27 -12.74 -6.35 33.76
N GLN A 28 -11.74 -7.11 34.19
CA GLN A 28 -10.98 -6.82 35.41
C GLN A 28 -10.34 -5.42 35.41
N LEU A 29 -9.73 -5.01 34.29
CA LEU A 29 -9.11 -3.70 34.16
C LEU A 29 -10.15 -2.56 34.16
N THR A 30 -11.32 -2.80 33.58
CA THR A 30 -12.41 -1.81 33.57
C THR A 30 -13.09 -1.65 34.93
N GLU A 31 -13.24 -2.73 35.70
CA GLU A 31 -13.86 -2.73 37.04
C GLU A 31 -12.94 -2.14 38.13
N LYS A 32 -11.63 -2.05 37.88
CA LYS A 32 -10.67 -1.46 38.82
C LYS A 32 -11.04 0.00 39.16
N GLN A 33 -11.24 0.31 40.46
CA GLN A 33 -11.60 1.68 40.89
C GLN A 33 -10.47 2.70 40.65
N ASN A 34 -9.23 2.38 41.03
CA ASN A 34 -8.08 3.27 40.85
C ASN A 34 -7.22 2.81 39.67
N LYS A 35 -7.52 3.36 38.48
CA LYS A 35 -6.77 3.06 37.25
C LYS A 35 -5.50 3.91 37.19
N THR A 36 -4.39 3.25 36.92
CA THR A 36 -3.08 3.86 36.68
C THR A 36 -2.88 4.07 35.18
N GLY A 37 -1.91 4.91 34.80
CA GLY A 37 -1.52 5.08 33.38
C GLY A 37 -1.08 3.78 32.71
N GLY A 38 -0.60 2.79 33.47
CA GLY A 38 -0.29 1.45 32.99
C GLY A 38 -1.55 0.67 32.61
N ASP A 39 -2.60 0.74 33.43
CA ASP A 39 -3.87 0.05 33.17
C ASP A 39 -4.53 0.55 31.87
N PHE A 40 -4.49 1.86 31.61
CA PHE A 40 -5.01 2.42 30.35
C PHE A 40 -4.24 1.93 29.11
N LYS A 41 -2.91 1.79 29.22
CA LYS A 41 -2.09 1.23 28.13
C LYS A 41 -2.40 -0.25 27.90
N GLU A 42 -2.65 -1.01 28.97
CA GLU A 42 -3.02 -2.43 28.89
C GLU A 42 -4.39 -2.59 28.22
N ILE A 43 -5.40 -1.81 28.61
CA ILE A 43 -6.73 -1.79 27.95
C ILE A 43 -6.60 -1.49 26.46
N ASP A 44 -5.83 -0.47 26.09
CA ASP A 44 -5.63 -0.04 24.71
C ASP A 44 -4.86 -1.11 23.88
N LEU A 45 -3.86 -1.77 24.47
CA LEU A 45 -3.16 -2.90 23.84
C LEU A 45 -4.10 -4.10 23.61
N LEU A 46 -4.86 -4.50 24.64
CA LEU A 46 -5.79 -5.63 24.59
C LEU A 46 -6.91 -5.39 23.57
N THR A 47 -7.45 -4.17 23.53
CA THR A 47 -8.50 -3.78 22.56
C THR A 47 -7.98 -3.83 21.12
N ARG A 48 -6.72 -3.42 20.88
CA ARG A 48 -6.08 -3.57 19.56
C ARG A 48 -5.81 -5.02 19.17
N GLN A 49 -5.41 -5.86 20.12
CA GLN A 49 -5.21 -7.29 19.88
C GLN A 49 -6.53 -7.98 19.52
N LEU A 50 -7.61 -7.66 20.25
CA LEU A 50 -8.96 -8.15 19.96
C LEU A 50 -9.40 -7.74 18.55
N LYS A 51 -9.18 -6.48 18.17
CA LYS A 51 -9.49 -5.99 16.81
C LYS A 51 -8.71 -6.71 15.72
N LYS A 52 -7.41 -6.97 15.92
CA LYS A 52 -6.59 -7.72 14.94
C LYS A 52 -7.03 -9.17 14.78
N LEU A 53 -7.44 -9.82 15.87
CA LEU A 53 -7.99 -11.18 15.83
C LEU A 53 -9.33 -11.22 15.09
N HIS A 54 -10.17 -10.20 15.26
CA HIS A 54 -11.45 -10.06 14.55
C HIS A 54 -11.27 -9.67 13.07
N ASP A 55 -10.36 -8.73 12.76
CA ASP A 55 -10.06 -8.32 11.37
C ASP A 55 -9.40 -9.45 10.54
N GLY A 56 -8.82 -10.46 11.20
CA GLY A 56 -8.29 -11.68 10.58
C GLY A 56 -9.35 -12.77 10.33
N GLN A 57 -10.57 -12.62 10.85
CA GLN A 57 -11.73 -13.41 10.44
C GLN A 57 -12.48 -12.64 9.36
N PRO A 58 -12.92 -13.28 8.26
CA PRO A 58 -13.75 -12.62 7.27
C PRO A 58 -15.08 -12.26 7.93
N ASP A 59 -15.21 -11.00 8.36
CA ASP A 59 -16.45 -10.45 8.88
C ASP A 59 -17.50 -10.50 7.77
N VAL A 60 -18.41 -11.48 7.88
CA VAL A 60 -19.50 -11.74 6.93
C VAL A 60 -20.46 -10.55 6.85
N MET A 61 -20.39 -9.60 7.80
CA MET A 61 -21.21 -8.38 7.83
C MET A 61 -20.47 -7.11 7.39
N ALA A 62 -19.15 -7.15 7.20
CA ALA A 62 -18.38 -5.99 6.72
C ALA A 62 -18.37 -5.83 5.19
N ALA A 63 -19.12 -6.66 4.45
CA ALA A 63 -19.30 -6.55 3.00
C ALA A 63 -19.99 -5.24 2.54
N GLY A 64 -20.45 -4.39 3.47
CA GLY A 64 -21.13 -3.13 3.16
C GLY A 64 -20.23 -1.88 3.12
N LYS A 65 -19.03 -1.90 3.71
CA LYS A 65 -18.12 -0.76 3.62
C LYS A 65 -17.24 -0.94 2.39
N LYS A 66 -17.72 -0.45 1.24
CA LYS A 66 -16.90 -0.23 0.04
C LYS A 66 -15.55 0.30 0.49
N GLY A 67 -14.53 -0.56 0.48
CA GLY A 67 -13.17 -0.16 0.77
C GLY A 67 -12.88 1.01 -0.14
N ARG A 68 -12.68 2.20 0.45
CA ARG A 68 -12.45 3.42 -0.32
C ARG A 68 -11.26 3.09 -1.22
N ALA A 69 -11.51 2.94 -2.52
CA ALA A 69 -10.49 2.55 -3.48
C ALA A 69 -9.28 3.43 -3.18
N LYS A 70 -8.15 2.82 -2.82
CA LYS A 70 -6.92 3.58 -2.60
C LYS A 70 -6.73 4.39 -3.87
N LYS A 71 -6.88 5.71 -3.80
CA LYS A 71 -6.57 6.57 -4.94
C LYS A 71 -5.14 6.22 -5.32
N LEU A 72 -4.95 5.65 -6.51
CA LEU A 72 -3.61 5.41 -7.03
C LEU A 72 -2.93 6.78 -7.05
N LYS A 73 -1.93 6.95 -6.19
CA LYS A 73 -1.07 8.13 -6.25
C LYS A 73 -0.34 8.03 -7.60
N ASN A 74 -0.45 9.08 -8.42
CA ASN A 74 0.14 9.17 -9.77
C ASN A 74 -0.57 8.38 -10.87
N HIS A 75 -1.90 8.26 -10.84
CA HIS A 75 -2.64 7.71 -11.99
C HIS A 75 -2.87 8.80 -13.06
N PHE A 76 -2.07 8.77 -14.12
CA PHE A 76 -2.38 9.48 -15.36
C PHE A 76 -3.29 8.61 -16.23
N THR A 77 -4.35 9.20 -16.77
CA THR A 77 -5.13 8.53 -17.80
C THR A 77 -4.30 8.38 -19.09
N PRO A 78 -4.52 7.34 -19.90
CA PRO A 78 -3.80 7.17 -21.17
C PRO A 78 -3.87 8.41 -22.06
N GLU A 79 -5.01 9.11 -22.06
CA GLU A 79 -5.23 10.35 -22.79
C GLU A 79 -4.36 11.49 -22.25
N GLN A 80 -4.20 11.59 -20.93
CA GLN A 80 -3.29 12.57 -20.31
C GLN A 80 -1.82 12.28 -20.61
N ILE A 81 -1.43 11.00 -20.66
CA ILE A 81 -0.07 10.60 -21.05
C ILE A 81 0.19 10.99 -22.51
N ALA A 82 -0.75 10.72 -23.42
CA ALA A 82 -0.63 11.10 -24.82
C ALA A 82 -0.52 12.63 -24.99
N ALA A 83 -1.40 13.40 -24.34
CA ALA A 83 -1.36 14.86 -24.39
C ALA A 83 -0.08 15.45 -23.76
N LEU A 84 0.47 14.82 -22.72
CA LEU A 84 1.74 15.22 -22.11
C LEU A 84 2.91 14.94 -23.07
N ARG A 85 2.93 13.76 -23.71
CA ARG A 85 3.95 13.40 -24.71
C ARG A 85 3.96 14.36 -25.89
N GLU A 86 2.79 14.71 -26.40
CA GLU A 86 2.67 15.68 -27.51
C GLU A 86 3.29 17.05 -27.15
N LYS A 87 2.94 17.59 -25.97
CA LYS A 87 3.50 18.86 -25.48
C LYS A 87 5.00 18.82 -25.22
N ILE A 88 5.54 17.66 -24.84
CA ILE A 88 6.97 17.45 -24.67
C ILE A 88 7.65 17.46 -26.04
N ILE A 89 7.15 16.64 -26.97
CA ILE A 89 7.73 16.50 -28.32
C ILE A 89 7.72 17.84 -29.06
N SER A 90 6.67 18.65 -28.91
CA SER A 90 6.58 19.97 -29.54
C SER A 90 7.60 20.99 -29.00
N ARG A 91 8.18 20.75 -27.82
CA ARG A 91 9.19 21.61 -27.17
C ARG A 91 10.61 21.08 -27.33
N LEU A 92 10.79 19.93 -27.99
CA LEU A 92 12.12 19.35 -28.19
C LEU A 92 12.92 20.19 -29.18
N GLU A 93 14.15 20.50 -28.77
CA GLU A 93 15.15 21.05 -29.66
C GLU A 93 15.62 19.99 -30.67
N TRP A 94 16.19 20.42 -31.81
CA TRP A 94 16.55 19.53 -32.92
C TRP A 94 17.42 18.33 -32.49
N HIS A 95 18.39 18.55 -31.59
CA HIS A 95 19.31 17.50 -31.12
C HIS A 95 18.61 16.52 -30.18
N GLN A 96 17.66 17.00 -29.39
CA GLN A 96 16.86 16.16 -28.50
C GLN A 96 15.88 15.30 -29.29
N ARG A 97 15.37 15.82 -30.42
CA ARG A 97 14.55 15.05 -31.35
C ARG A 97 15.33 13.87 -31.95
N GLY A 98 16.60 14.08 -32.29
CA GLY A 98 17.49 12.98 -32.68
C GLY A 98 17.63 11.89 -31.60
N TRP A 99 17.66 12.25 -30.32
CA TRP A 99 17.64 11.26 -29.23
C TRP A 99 16.30 10.54 -29.12
N PHE A 100 15.19 11.23 -29.33
CA PHE A 100 13.85 10.65 -29.30
C PHE A 100 13.64 9.65 -30.44
N ASP A 101 14.06 9.99 -31.65
CA ASP A 101 13.97 9.09 -32.81
C ASP A 101 14.85 7.85 -32.59
N SER A 102 16.05 8.04 -32.04
CA SER A 102 16.92 6.91 -31.67
C SER A 102 16.30 5.99 -30.60
N LEU A 103 15.46 6.53 -29.69
CA LEU A 103 14.75 5.72 -28.69
C LEU A 103 13.77 4.77 -29.38
N THR A 104 13.00 5.32 -30.31
CA THR A 104 11.98 4.60 -31.05
C THR A 104 12.61 3.46 -31.83
N LEU A 105 13.69 3.74 -32.57
CA LEU A 105 14.45 2.73 -33.30
C LEU A 105 15.05 1.66 -32.39
N CYS A 106 15.66 2.04 -31.26
CA CYS A 106 16.19 1.07 -30.30
C CYS A 106 15.09 0.17 -29.71
N ARG A 107 13.92 0.74 -29.41
CA ARG A 107 12.78 -0.01 -28.86
C ARG A 107 12.24 -1.02 -29.87
N GLU A 108 12.05 -0.60 -31.13
CA GLU A 108 11.62 -1.48 -32.23
C GLU A 108 12.63 -2.60 -32.48
N ALA A 109 13.93 -2.31 -32.37
CA ALA A 109 15.00 -3.30 -32.51
C ALA A 109 15.25 -4.15 -31.25
N GLY A 110 14.53 -3.92 -30.14
CA GLY A 110 14.74 -4.63 -28.87
C GLY A 110 16.06 -4.30 -28.15
N ILE A 111 16.71 -3.20 -28.52
CA ILE A 111 17.98 -2.75 -27.94
C ILE A 111 17.71 -1.98 -26.65
N ARG A 112 18.21 -2.49 -25.52
CA ARG A 112 17.99 -1.90 -24.19
C ARG A 112 18.96 -0.76 -23.84
N ASN A 113 20.17 -0.79 -24.41
CA ASN A 113 21.24 0.15 -24.06
C ASN A 113 21.53 1.07 -25.24
N ARG A 114 21.62 2.38 -24.97
CA ARG A 114 21.96 3.39 -25.98
C ARG A 114 23.09 4.26 -25.49
N MET A 115 24.13 4.40 -26.30
CA MET A 115 25.27 5.29 -26.05
C MET A 115 25.06 6.59 -26.82
N ILE A 116 24.91 7.71 -26.11
CA ILE A 116 24.72 9.04 -26.70
C ILE A 116 25.96 9.90 -26.45
N LEU A 117 26.61 10.35 -27.52
CA LEU A 117 27.60 11.41 -27.44
C LEU A 117 26.91 12.77 -27.36
N LYS A 118 27.24 13.56 -26.34
CA LYS A 118 26.61 14.86 -26.09
C LYS A 118 27.58 15.92 -25.59
N SER A 119 27.34 17.16 -26.02
CA SER A 119 28.02 18.36 -25.52
C SER A 119 27.54 18.76 -24.12
N ARG A 120 28.33 19.55 -23.38
CA ARG A 120 27.94 20.06 -22.04
C ARG A 120 26.78 21.07 -22.15
N GLN A 121 25.98 21.19 -21.10
CA GLN A 121 24.93 22.21 -20.94
C GLN A 121 23.81 22.24 -22.02
N ILE A 122 23.63 21.20 -22.83
CA ILE A 122 22.58 21.13 -23.88
C ILE A 122 21.21 20.62 -23.40
N GLY A 123 20.91 20.73 -22.10
CA GLY A 123 19.62 20.31 -21.55
C GLY A 123 19.39 18.78 -21.49
N ALA A 124 20.46 17.97 -21.48
CA ALA A 124 20.35 16.51 -21.43
C ALA A 124 19.56 16.00 -20.20
N THR A 125 19.79 16.58 -19.02
CA THR A 125 19.08 16.19 -17.79
C THR A 125 17.59 16.39 -17.89
N TRP A 126 17.15 17.49 -18.51
CA TRP A 126 15.73 17.80 -18.70
C TRP A 126 15.06 16.79 -19.63
N TYR A 127 15.72 16.46 -20.75
CA TYR A 127 15.23 15.47 -21.70
C TYR A 127 15.10 14.08 -21.08
N PHE A 128 16.15 13.57 -20.42
CA PHE A 128 16.13 12.21 -19.85
C PHE A 128 15.17 12.08 -18.65
N ALA A 129 14.92 13.17 -17.90
CA ALA A 129 13.91 13.17 -16.85
C ALA A 129 12.49 12.97 -17.43
N GLN A 130 12.21 13.56 -18.59
CA GLN A 130 10.93 13.41 -19.28
C GLN A 130 10.76 12.04 -19.92
N GLU A 131 11.82 11.50 -20.53
CA GLU A 131 11.86 10.14 -21.06
C GLU A 131 11.50 9.12 -19.97
N SER A 132 12.14 9.22 -18.80
CA SER A 132 11.84 8.38 -17.64
C SER A 132 10.40 8.54 -17.12
N SER A 133 9.89 9.77 -17.08
CA SER A 133 8.52 10.05 -16.64
C SER A 133 7.46 9.47 -17.59
N ALA A 134 7.75 9.47 -18.89
CA ALA A 134 6.85 8.93 -19.91
C ALA A 134 6.85 7.39 -19.95
N ASP A 135 7.96 6.75 -19.57
CA ASP A 135 8.08 5.30 -19.49
C ASP A 135 7.57 4.72 -18.16
N GLY A 136 7.76 5.41 -17.03
CA GLY A 136 7.26 4.96 -15.72
C GLY A 136 5.76 5.16 -15.50
N ALA A 137 5.07 5.84 -16.42
CA ALA A 137 3.62 6.07 -16.38
C ALA A 137 2.81 5.02 -17.17
N ALA A 138 3.47 4.12 -17.89
CA ALA A 138 2.87 3.00 -18.63
C ALA A 138 2.92 1.71 -17.80
#